data_AF-D8M4I8-F1
#
_entry.id   AF-D8M4I8-F1
#
_cell.length_a   1.000
_cell.length_b   1.000
_cell.length_c   1.000
_cell.angle_alpha   90.00
_cell.angle_beta   90.00
_cell.angle_gamma   90.00
#
_symmetry.space_group_name_H-M   'P 1'
#
loop_
_entity.id
_entity.type
_entity.pdbx_description
1 polymer ?
#
loop_
_entity_poly.entity_id
_entity_poly.type
_entity_poly.pdbx_seq_one_letter_code
_entity_poly.pdbx_strand_id
1 'polypeptide(L)'
;MDSNNGLQTLKGGEFLLDGYITLGEQKEITFGGSKYTLQCFEGDHEDEYLLKKDQKVCLFQNGVLKMIYEEEADGAQIGEFTRFENGCVSFVQSFDDILDNRNFNRIVNHVNGKRMEIYSHDSDKLMYHGEFNERREREGWGIQYDETSGRMLLEGIWKGNKLVEIIRKIEGTIMIEFKRNGNNTTASNRVPFYVGEFIYDESKESFIRNGRGYWIDEETRIATREVEWKDGVEVSGRDLYDGWYTRSTTPKPKPKPKPKPKPAPMPVPAPAPAPAPKREEPAPKREEPAPKREEPAPLRFSVTGSTKWTDVSLQVTDLTISSNCCNDLNALDLNRFEWLRSIEIGNECFGSVQTFKIDGLNRLKSIKIGNNSFTQRKNDEEENENENGDSESKSFHILNCGSLKSIQIGEYSFSDFAGDFELSNLPQLQSIQIGTIGNDSSNFLYSSFEIRDLPNLQSITLGDFAFAGSLSTIIENLPSLQSIRLGWCVLHGINVDSCSLTLRNLPNLTSITSVKWSFQYPRVVTLENIPNLQNVKLPYSFQKVRSKSISNVSSILADLVEIDE
;
A
#
# COMPACT_ATOMS: atom_id res chain seq x y z
N MET A 1 4.81 45.95 -20.24
CA MET A 1 4.95 45.52 -18.84
C MET A 1 3.55 45.23 -18.37
N ASP A 2 3.11 43.98 -18.45
CA ASP A 2 1.83 43.54 -17.89
C ASP A 2 2.06 42.14 -17.34
N SER A 3 2.49 42.09 -16.08
CA SER A 3 2.71 40.86 -15.34
C SER A 3 1.36 40.32 -14.89
N ASN A 4 0.71 39.57 -15.78
CA ASN A 4 -0.53 38.87 -15.49
C ASN A 4 -0.22 37.63 -14.64
N ASN A 5 0.12 37.85 -13.36
CA ASN A 5 0.25 36.80 -12.36
C ASN A 5 -1.14 36.22 -12.11
N GLY A 6 -1.48 35.15 -12.83
CA GLY A 6 -2.57 34.28 -12.41
C GLY A 6 -2.17 33.60 -11.11
N LEU A 7 -2.64 34.13 -9.97
CA LEU A 7 -2.64 33.35 -8.74
C LEU A 7 -3.46 32.08 -9.01
N GLN A 8 -2.84 30.92 -8.79
CA GLN A 8 -3.63 29.71 -8.60
C GLN A 8 -4.49 29.93 -7.35
N THR A 9 -5.81 29.97 -7.53
CA THR A 9 -6.75 29.93 -6.41
C THR A 9 -6.52 28.63 -5.65
N LEU A 10 -6.13 28.74 -4.38
CA LEU A 10 -5.91 27.59 -3.51
C LEU A 10 -7.19 26.74 -3.46
N LYS A 11 -7.06 25.42 -3.63
CA LYS A 11 -8.22 24.53 -3.61
C LYS A 11 -8.79 24.48 -2.20
N GLY A 12 -10.10 24.71 -2.05
CA GLY A 12 -10.71 24.89 -0.72
C GLY A 12 -10.50 26.28 -0.13
N GLY A 13 -9.86 27.22 -0.86
CA GLY A 13 -9.67 28.61 -0.44
C GLY A 13 -10.98 29.35 -0.15
N GLU A 14 -12.10 28.90 -0.72
CA GLU A 14 -13.44 29.40 -0.43
C GLU A 14 -13.87 29.23 1.04
N PHE A 15 -13.22 28.33 1.78
CA PHE A 15 -13.43 28.13 3.23
C PHE A 15 -12.49 28.98 4.10
N LEU A 16 -11.43 29.56 3.53
CA LEU A 16 -10.51 30.45 4.25
C LEU A 16 -11.07 31.87 4.41
N LEU A 17 -12.16 32.19 3.68
CA LEU A 17 -12.69 33.56 3.51
C LEU A 17 -11.72 34.51 2.79
N ASP A 18 -10.74 33.95 2.08
CA ASP A 18 -9.85 34.74 1.21
C ASP A 18 -10.68 35.41 0.10
N GLY A 19 -10.36 36.67 -0.18
CA GLY A 19 -11.14 37.53 -1.09
C GLY A 19 -12.45 38.13 -0.52
N TYR A 20 -12.87 37.82 0.72
CA TYR A 20 -14.04 38.48 1.31
C TYR A 20 -13.73 39.96 1.62
N ILE A 21 -14.58 40.88 1.15
CA ILE A 21 -14.40 42.33 1.33
C ILE A 21 -15.26 42.80 2.52
N THR A 22 -14.65 43.48 3.48
CA THR A 22 -15.31 43.88 4.74
C THR A 22 -16.10 45.18 4.62
N LEU A 23 -17.37 45.15 5.03
CA LEU A 23 -18.25 46.32 5.07
C LEU A 23 -18.01 47.15 6.35
N GLY A 24 -16.97 47.97 6.31
CA GLY A 24 -16.57 48.87 7.39
C GLY A 24 -15.99 48.16 8.62
N GLU A 25 -15.74 48.94 9.67
CA GLU A 25 -15.09 48.46 10.89
C GLU A 25 -15.95 47.47 11.71
N GLN A 26 -15.27 46.52 12.34
CA GLN A 26 -15.84 45.52 13.23
C GLN A 26 -16.52 46.17 14.45
N LYS A 27 -17.70 45.69 14.83
CA LYS A 27 -18.54 46.29 15.88
C LYS A 27 -18.66 45.37 17.09
N GLU A 28 -18.43 45.88 18.29
CA GLU A 28 -18.78 45.15 19.52
C GLU A 28 -20.29 45.23 19.76
N ILE A 29 -20.94 44.08 19.93
CA ILE A 29 -22.37 43.98 20.25
C ILE A 29 -22.57 43.13 21.51
N THR A 30 -23.64 43.41 22.26
CA THR A 30 -24.00 42.64 23.46
C THR A 30 -25.35 41.96 23.26
N PHE A 31 -25.40 40.63 23.41
CA PHE A 31 -26.61 39.83 23.33
C PHE A 31 -26.65 38.80 24.46
N GLY A 32 -27.79 38.70 25.17
CA GLY A 32 -27.94 37.76 26.29
C GLY A 32 -26.92 37.96 27.44
N GLY A 33 -26.37 39.17 27.60
CA GLY A 33 -25.31 39.46 28.57
C GLY A 33 -23.89 39.01 28.15
N SER A 34 -23.73 38.39 26.98
CA SER A 34 -22.42 38.12 26.37
C SER A 34 -22.04 39.20 25.36
N LYS A 35 -20.75 39.54 25.32
CA LYS A 35 -20.16 40.36 24.26
C LYS A 35 -19.78 39.49 23.06
N TYR A 36 -19.89 40.06 21.87
CA TYR A 36 -19.48 39.49 20.59
C TYR A 36 -18.90 40.60 19.72
N THR A 37 -18.05 40.24 18.76
CA THR A 37 -17.71 41.13 17.65
C THR A 37 -18.45 40.71 16.38
N LEU A 38 -18.97 41.70 15.65
CA LEU A 38 -19.73 41.54 14.41
C LEU A 38 -18.94 42.17 13.25
N GLN A 39 -18.72 41.39 12.19
CA GLN A 39 -18.18 41.87 10.91
C GLN A 39 -19.17 41.54 9.79
N CYS A 40 -19.52 42.52 8.97
CA CYS A 40 -20.31 42.34 7.75
C CYS A 40 -19.39 42.42 6.52
N PHE A 41 -19.87 41.93 5.38
CA PHE A 41 -19.16 41.94 4.11
C PHE A 41 -19.92 42.73 3.03
N GLU A 42 -19.27 42.99 1.91
CA GLU A 42 -19.84 43.64 0.72
C GLU A 42 -19.58 42.83 -0.56
N GLY A 43 -20.21 43.22 -1.67
CA GLY A 43 -20.13 42.49 -2.93
C GLY A 43 -20.93 41.19 -2.90
N ASP A 44 -20.37 40.10 -3.44
CA ASP A 44 -21.03 38.79 -3.55
C ASP A 44 -21.34 38.11 -2.20
N HIS A 45 -20.90 38.72 -1.08
CA HIS A 45 -21.11 38.26 0.30
C HIS A 45 -21.91 39.26 1.15
N GLU A 46 -22.65 40.21 0.54
CA GLU A 46 -23.42 41.23 1.28
C GLU A 46 -24.52 40.67 2.22
N ASP A 47 -24.95 39.42 1.99
CA ASP A 47 -25.89 38.69 2.85
C ASP A 47 -25.21 37.89 3.99
N GLU A 48 -23.88 38.02 4.12
CA GLU A 48 -23.06 37.30 5.09
C GLU A 48 -22.49 38.18 6.21
N TYR A 49 -22.30 37.56 7.39
CA TYR A 49 -21.62 38.19 8.51
C TYR A 49 -20.95 37.18 9.46
N LEU A 50 -19.81 37.58 10.03
CA LEU A 50 -19.16 36.87 11.13
C LEU A 50 -19.66 37.37 12.48
N LEU A 51 -19.89 36.44 13.39
CA LEU A 51 -20.06 36.69 14.82
C LEU A 51 -18.96 35.93 15.58
N LYS A 52 -18.02 36.65 16.19
CA LYS A 52 -16.92 36.09 16.99
C LYS A 52 -17.15 36.32 18.48
N LYS A 53 -16.83 35.32 19.29
CA LYS A 53 -16.76 35.41 20.76
C LYS A 53 -15.63 34.51 21.24
N ASP A 54 -14.76 35.08 22.07
CA ASP A 54 -13.52 34.43 22.51
C ASP A 54 -12.73 33.98 21.25
N GLN A 55 -12.28 32.73 21.17
CA GLN A 55 -11.62 32.18 19.97
C GLN A 55 -12.61 31.71 18.88
N LYS A 56 -13.90 31.57 19.20
CA LYS A 56 -14.89 30.93 18.32
C LYS A 56 -15.54 31.90 17.36
N VAL A 57 -15.60 31.53 16.08
CA VAL A 57 -16.20 32.30 15.00
C VAL A 57 -17.33 31.54 14.33
N CYS A 58 -18.42 32.26 14.05
CA CYS A 58 -19.60 31.75 13.37
C CYS A 58 -19.91 32.65 12.15
N LEU A 59 -19.84 32.09 10.94
CA LEU A 59 -20.29 32.73 9.70
C LEU A 59 -21.76 32.41 9.47
N PHE A 60 -22.55 33.44 9.23
CA PHE A 60 -23.96 33.34 8.86
C PHE A 60 -24.18 33.89 7.45
N GLN A 61 -25.17 33.34 6.75
CA GLN A 61 -25.69 33.84 5.47
C GLN A 61 -27.21 33.95 5.57
N ASN A 62 -27.79 35.12 5.28
CA ASN A 62 -29.22 35.42 5.50
C ASN A 62 -29.72 35.07 6.92
N GLY A 63 -28.84 35.16 7.93
CA GLY A 63 -29.14 34.77 9.32
C GLY A 63 -29.12 33.26 9.59
N VAL A 64 -28.87 32.43 8.58
CA VAL A 64 -28.69 30.97 8.72
C VAL A 64 -27.21 30.66 8.89
N LEU A 65 -26.88 29.74 9.81
CA LEU A 65 -25.49 29.37 10.06
C LEU A 65 -24.87 28.68 8.83
N LYS A 66 -23.70 29.16 8.41
CA LYS A 66 -22.98 28.77 7.18
C LYS A 66 -21.65 28.07 7.49
N MET A 67 -20.93 28.53 8.53
CA MET A 67 -19.67 27.93 8.99
C MET A 67 -19.42 28.20 10.48
N ILE A 68 -18.74 27.28 11.19
CA ILE A 68 -18.15 27.51 12.51
C ILE A 68 -16.68 27.13 12.43
N TYR A 69 -15.79 27.92 13.05
CA TYR A 69 -14.38 27.60 13.20
C TYR A 69 -13.77 28.33 14.41
N GLU A 70 -12.49 28.11 14.69
CA GLU A 70 -11.73 28.80 15.75
C GLU A 70 -10.54 29.57 15.17
N GLU A 71 -10.21 30.69 15.80
CA GLU A 71 -9.11 31.59 15.42
C GLU A 71 -8.22 31.89 16.63
N GLU A 72 -6.92 32.01 16.38
CA GLU A 72 -5.95 32.54 17.33
C GLU A 72 -6.13 34.05 17.59
N ALA A 73 -5.35 34.57 18.54
CA ALA A 73 -5.40 35.97 18.96
C ALA A 73 -5.00 36.97 17.85
N ASP A 74 -4.26 36.54 16.83
CA ASP A 74 -3.88 37.30 15.64
C ASP A 74 -4.88 37.16 14.47
N GLY A 75 -5.89 36.31 14.62
CA GLY A 75 -6.88 36.00 13.58
C GLY A 75 -6.53 34.79 12.69
N ALA A 76 -5.41 34.10 12.93
CA ALA A 76 -5.09 32.88 12.19
C ALA A 76 -6.13 31.78 12.46
N GLN A 77 -6.69 31.21 11.39
CA GLN A 77 -7.60 30.07 11.44
C GLN A 77 -6.86 28.81 11.91
N ILE A 78 -7.42 28.09 12.88
CA ILE A 78 -6.77 26.91 13.48
C ILE A 78 -7.69 25.69 13.56
N GLY A 79 -7.08 24.51 13.46
CA GLY A 79 -7.75 23.23 13.64
C GLY A 79 -8.81 22.98 12.56
N GLU A 80 -10.07 22.83 12.99
CA GLU A 80 -11.14 22.34 12.14
C GLU A 80 -12.29 23.35 12.00
N PHE A 81 -12.86 23.41 10.80
CA PHE A 81 -14.12 24.10 10.55
C PHE A 81 -15.26 23.11 10.33
N THR A 82 -16.44 23.48 10.83
CA THR A 82 -17.70 22.81 10.53
C THR A 82 -18.44 23.61 9.46
N ARG A 83 -18.68 23.00 8.30
CA ARG A 83 -19.46 23.56 7.20
C ARG A 83 -20.94 23.24 7.39
N PHE A 84 -21.80 24.22 7.10
CA PHE A 84 -23.25 24.07 7.14
C PHE A 84 -23.89 24.35 5.78
N GLU A 85 -24.97 23.62 5.50
CA GLU A 85 -25.87 23.85 4.37
C GLU A 85 -27.29 23.95 4.92
N ASN A 86 -27.96 25.08 4.66
CA ASN A 86 -29.29 25.40 5.23
C ASN A 86 -29.36 25.25 6.77
N GLY A 87 -28.24 25.47 7.47
CA GLY A 87 -28.13 25.32 8.93
C GLY A 87 -27.96 23.87 9.41
N CYS A 88 -27.99 22.87 8.54
CA CYS A 88 -27.58 21.50 8.84
C CYS A 88 -26.07 21.35 8.66
N VAL A 89 -25.40 20.58 9.51
CA VAL A 89 -23.98 20.23 9.29
C VAL A 89 -23.89 19.45 7.97
N SER A 90 -23.01 19.90 7.08
CA SER A 90 -22.63 19.18 5.86
C SER A 90 -21.40 18.32 6.15
N PHE A 91 -20.29 18.96 6.53
CA PHE A 91 -19.05 18.26 6.91
C PHE A 91 -18.21 19.03 7.95
N VAL A 92 -17.23 18.33 8.52
CA VAL A 92 -16.11 18.89 9.29
C VAL A 92 -14.80 18.57 8.57
N GLN A 93 -13.88 19.53 8.46
CA GLN A 93 -12.58 19.38 7.78
C GLN A 93 -11.49 20.20 8.52
N SER A 94 -10.23 19.78 8.42
CA SER A 94 -9.09 20.59 8.89
C SER A 94 -8.77 21.74 7.92
N PHE A 95 -8.30 22.87 8.45
CA PHE A 95 -7.66 23.91 7.63
C PHE A 95 -6.29 23.45 7.09
N ASP A 96 -5.56 22.62 7.82
CA ASP A 96 -4.28 22.05 7.36
C ASP A 96 -4.44 21.26 6.05
N ASP A 97 -5.60 20.62 5.85
CA ASP A 97 -5.86 19.90 4.60
C ASP A 97 -5.87 20.85 3.38
N ILE A 98 -6.28 22.11 3.57
CA ILE A 98 -6.30 23.17 2.56
C ILE A 98 -4.92 23.82 2.43
N LEU A 99 -4.34 24.23 3.56
CA LEU A 99 -3.10 25.02 3.61
C LEU A 99 -1.86 24.21 3.17
N ASP A 100 -1.82 22.92 3.50
CA ASP A 100 -0.72 22.02 3.15
C ASP A 100 -0.98 21.23 1.84
N ASN A 101 -2.01 21.60 1.06
CA ASN A 101 -2.41 20.91 -0.18
C ASN A 101 -2.61 19.38 -0.01
N ARG A 102 -3.25 18.95 1.08
CA ARG A 102 -3.49 17.53 1.36
C ARG A 102 -4.84 17.08 0.80
N ASN A 103 -5.02 15.77 0.72
CA ASN A 103 -6.33 15.18 0.47
C ASN A 103 -7.32 15.60 1.56
N PHE A 104 -8.52 16.04 1.19
CA PHE A 104 -9.50 16.56 2.14
C PHE A 104 -10.17 15.43 2.90
N ASN A 105 -9.93 15.36 4.22
CA ASN A 105 -10.47 14.33 5.11
C ASN A 105 -11.73 14.86 5.81
N ARG A 106 -12.87 14.73 5.14
CA ARG A 106 -14.16 15.24 5.60
C ARG A 106 -14.87 14.24 6.49
N ILE A 107 -15.36 14.69 7.65
CA ILE A 107 -16.35 13.94 8.44
C ILE A 107 -17.73 14.47 8.08
N VAL A 108 -18.47 13.70 7.30
CA VAL A 108 -19.75 14.06 6.68
C VAL A 108 -20.92 13.58 7.54
N ASN A 109 -21.96 14.41 7.61
CA ASN A 109 -23.19 14.15 8.33
C ASN A 109 -24.19 13.39 7.45
N HIS A 110 -24.00 12.08 7.29
CA HIS A 110 -24.88 11.23 6.48
C HIS A 110 -26.14 10.82 7.25
N VAL A 111 -27.21 10.42 6.55
CA VAL A 111 -28.50 10.05 7.18
C VAL A 111 -28.41 8.81 8.08
N ASN A 112 -27.40 7.95 7.85
CA ASN A 112 -27.11 6.78 8.69
C ASN A 112 -26.15 7.07 9.86
N GLY A 113 -25.64 8.31 9.96
CA GLY A 113 -24.67 8.73 10.97
C GLY A 113 -23.48 9.46 10.36
N LYS A 114 -22.43 9.67 11.17
CA LYS A 114 -21.18 10.27 10.68
C LYS A 114 -20.42 9.27 9.82
N ARG A 115 -19.96 9.68 8.65
CA ARG A 115 -19.01 8.92 7.83
C ARG A 115 -17.80 9.77 7.46
N MET A 116 -16.71 9.12 7.10
CA MET A 116 -15.55 9.76 6.49
C MET A 116 -15.72 9.80 4.98
N GLU A 117 -15.30 10.89 4.36
CA GLU A 117 -15.09 11.04 2.91
C GLU A 117 -13.69 11.62 2.68
N ILE A 118 -12.92 11.00 1.77
CA ILE A 118 -11.58 11.47 1.41
C ILE A 118 -11.58 11.86 -0.06
N TYR A 119 -11.34 13.14 -0.33
CA TYR A 119 -11.23 13.67 -1.70
C TYR A 119 -9.76 13.90 -2.07
N SER A 120 -9.38 13.51 -3.28
CA SER A 120 -8.05 13.81 -3.82
C SER A 120 -7.84 15.32 -3.93
N HIS A 121 -6.69 15.80 -3.47
CA HIS A 121 -6.25 17.17 -3.72
C HIS A 121 -6.13 17.42 -5.24
N ASP A 122 -5.47 16.51 -5.96
CA ASP A 122 -5.06 16.75 -7.35
C ASP A 122 -6.21 16.58 -8.35
N SER A 123 -7.10 15.61 -8.14
CA SER A 123 -8.15 15.27 -9.13
C SER A 123 -9.56 15.75 -8.79
N ASP A 124 -9.77 16.19 -7.54
CA ASP A 124 -11.09 16.49 -6.96
C ASP A 124 -12.09 15.33 -7.04
N LYS A 125 -11.58 14.09 -7.06
CA LYS A 125 -12.41 12.88 -6.96
C LYS A 125 -12.45 12.35 -5.55
N LEU A 126 -13.63 11.90 -5.14
CA LEU A 126 -13.80 11.05 -3.99
C LEU A 126 -12.94 9.79 -4.21
N MET A 127 -12.12 9.43 -3.22
CA MET A 127 -11.25 8.25 -3.23
C MET A 127 -11.74 7.19 -2.24
N TYR A 128 -12.40 7.62 -1.18
CA TYR A 128 -12.95 6.76 -0.14
C TYR A 128 -14.19 7.41 0.49
N HIS A 129 -15.21 6.62 0.78
CA HIS A 129 -16.11 6.95 1.88
C HIS A 129 -16.40 5.71 2.75
N GLY A 130 -16.71 5.92 4.03
CA GLY A 130 -17.02 4.82 4.94
C GLY A 130 -16.84 5.14 6.42
N GLU A 131 -16.74 4.08 7.21
CA GLU A 131 -16.47 4.13 8.64
C GLU A 131 -15.02 4.56 8.94
N PHE A 132 -14.80 5.07 10.15
CA PHE A 132 -13.49 5.57 10.59
C PHE A 132 -13.34 5.38 12.11
N ASN A 133 -12.09 5.29 12.57
CA ASN A 133 -11.78 5.19 14.00
C ASN A 133 -11.56 6.56 14.65
N GLU A 134 -11.37 6.59 15.97
CA GLU A 134 -11.16 7.82 16.76
C GLU A 134 -9.95 8.66 16.30
N ARG A 135 -9.00 8.07 15.56
CA ARG A 135 -7.82 8.73 14.99
C ARG A 135 -8.04 9.27 13.58
N ARG A 136 -9.27 9.17 13.05
CA ARG A 136 -9.61 9.45 11.65
C ARG A 136 -8.81 8.62 10.64
N GLU A 137 -8.56 7.36 10.98
CA GLU A 137 -8.10 6.36 10.01
C GLU A 137 -9.30 5.58 9.49
N ARG A 138 -9.26 5.12 8.23
CA ARG A 138 -10.26 4.22 7.64
C ARG A 138 -10.28 2.91 8.45
N GLU A 139 -11.44 2.56 8.99
CA GLU A 139 -11.64 1.43 9.91
C GLU A 139 -13.08 0.95 9.75
N GLY A 140 -13.32 -0.37 9.69
CA GLY A 140 -14.66 -0.90 9.48
C GLY A 140 -15.07 -0.87 8.01
N TRP A 141 -16.36 -0.72 7.70
CA TRP A 141 -16.91 -0.75 6.35
C TRP A 141 -16.53 0.48 5.50
N GLY A 142 -16.54 0.34 4.18
CA GLY A 142 -16.40 1.46 3.26
C GLY A 142 -16.34 1.08 1.79
N ILE A 143 -16.13 2.09 0.96
CA ILE A 143 -16.04 2.00 -0.49
C ILE A 143 -14.82 2.77 -0.97
N GLN A 144 -14.03 2.15 -1.86
CA GLN A 144 -12.89 2.77 -2.53
C GLN A 144 -13.23 3.14 -3.97
N TYR A 145 -12.69 4.26 -4.42
CA TYR A 145 -12.88 4.86 -5.72
C TYR A 145 -11.53 5.04 -6.44
N ASP A 146 -11.60 5.13 -7.76
CA ASP A 146 -10.49 5.43 -8.65
C ASP A 146 -10.20 6.94 -8.62
N GLU A 147 -9.01 7.31 -8.19
CA GLU A 147 -8.63 8.72 -8.01
C GLU A 147 -8.69 9.54 -9.31
N THR A 148 -8.40 8.94 -10.47
CA THR A 148 -8.42 9.67 -11.75
C THR A 148 -9.83 9.83 -12.32
N SER A 149 -10.64 8.77 -12.30
CA SER A 149 -11.96 8.74 -12.96
C SER A 149 -13.15 8.92 -12.02
N GLY A 150 -12.95 8.90 -10.70
CA GLY A 150 -14.02 8.94 -9.69
C GLY A 150 -14.94 7.73 -9.71
N ARG A 151 -14.57 6.64 -10.40
CA ARG A 151 -15.39 5.42 -10.48
C ARG A 151 -15.20 4.56 -9.25
N MET A 152 -16.30 4.02 -8.74
CA MET A 152 -16.28 3.04 -7.66
C MET A 152 -15.49 1.78 -8.08
N LEU A 153 -14.58 1.31 -7.22
CA LEU A 153 -13.69 0.16 -7.48
C LEU A 153 -14.09 -1.08 -6.67
N LEU A 154 -14.29 -0.90 -5.37
CA LEU A 154 -14.59 -1.99 -4.44
C LEU A 154 -15.27 -1.50 -3.18
N GLU A 155 -16.00 -2.40 -2.54
CA GLU A 155 -16.54 -2.27 -1.19
C GLU A 155 -15.80 -3.28 -0.30
N GLY A 156 -15.46 -2.91 0.93
CA GLY A 156 -14.57 -3.70 1.77
C GLY A 156 -14.74 -3.54 3.28
N ILE A 157 -13.73 -4.01 4.00
CA ILE A 157 -13.46 -3.70 5.40
C ILE A 157 -12.03 -3.18 5.51
N TRP A 158 -11.82 -2.10 6.26
CA TRP A 158 -10.53 -1.48 6.57
C TRP A 158 -10.17 -1.65 8.03
N LYS A 159 -8.88 -1.51 8.33
CA LYS A 159 -8.32 -1.43 9.67
C LYS A 159 -7.07 -0.56 9.65
N GLY A 160 -7.05 0.53 10.43
CA GLY A 160 -5.92 1.48 10.48
C GLY A 160 -5.42 1.87 9.09
N ASN A 161 -6.31 2.44 8.25
CA ASN A 161 -6.05 2.82 6.85
C ASN A 161 -5.76 1.68 5.86
N LYS A 162 -5.63 0.42 6.28
CA LYS A 162 -5.37 -0.73 5.39
C LYS A 162 -6.65 -1.49 5.07
N LEU A 163 -6.94 -1.71 3.79
CA LEU A 163 -7.97 -2.66 3.37
C LEU A 163 -7.60 -4.06 3.90
N VAL A 164 -8.55 -4.77 4.51
CA VAL A 164 -8.38 -6.14 5.02
C VAL A 164 -9.38 -7.14 4.44
N GLU A 165 -10.54 -6.71 3.95
CA GLU A 165 -11.51 -7.60 3.31
C GLU A 165 -12.13 -6.94 2.07
N ILE A 166 -12.21 -7.64 0.92
CA ILE A 166 -13.04 -7.21 -0.23
C ILE A 166 -14.40 -7.91 -0.15
N ILE A 167 -15.48 -7.14 0.02
CA ILE A 167 -16.86 -7.63 0.01
C ILE A 167 -17.39 -7.71 -1.43
N ARG A 168 -17.22 -6.62 -2.19
CA ARG A 168 -17.63 -6.51 -3.60
C ARG A 168 -16.53 -5.89 -4.44
N LYS A 169 -16.44 -6.29 -5.71
CA LYS A 169 -15.71 -5.57 -6.76
C LYS A 169 -16.69 -4.97 -7.76
N ILE A 170 -16.36 -3.79 -8.28
CA ILE A 170 -17.21 -3.02 -9.19
C ILE A 170 -16.47 -2.85 -10.53
N GLU A 171 -17.14 -3.23 -11.62
CA GLU A 171 -16.62 -3.22 -12.98
C GLU A 171 -17.66 -2.54 -13.90
N GLY A 172 -17.67 -1.20 -13.88
CA GLY A 172 -18.68 -0.40 -14.56
C GLY A 172 -20.05 -0.54 -13.89
N THR A 173 -21.04 -1.07 -14.62
CA THR A 173 -22.39 -1.35 -14.10
C THR A 173 -22.54 -2.74 -13.49
N ILE A 174 -21.47 -3.56 -13.47
CA ILE A 174 -21.47 -4.91 -12.92
C ILE A 174 -20.81 -4.91 -11.54
N MET A 175 -21.42 -5.60 -10.59
CA MET A 175 -20.78 -5.96 -9.32
C MET A 175 -20.51 -7.46 -9.23
N ILE A 176 -19.43 -7.81 -8.56
CA ILE A 176 -19.04 -9.17 -8.18
C ILE A 176 -19.12 -9.23 -6.66
N GLU A 177 -20.07 -9.99 -6.10
CA GLU A 177 -20.20 -10.19 -4.66
C GLU A 177 -19.43 -11.44 -4.21
N PHE A 178 -18.63 -11.29 -3.16
CA PHE A 178 -17.79 -12.35 -2.62
C PHE A 178 -18.29 -12.87 -1.27
N LYS A 179 -18.24 -14.19 -1.08
CA LYS A 179 -18.53 -14.82 0.21
C LYS A 179 -17.56 -14.26 1.25
N ARG A 180 -18.09 -13.81 2.39
CA ARG A 180 -17.30 -13.34 3.54
C ARG A 180 -16.42 -14.48 4.06
N ASN A 181 -15.12 -14.24 4.21
CA ASN A 181 -14.17 -15.24 4.70
C ASN A 181 -13.04 -14.66 5.59
N GLY A 182 -13.22 -13.45 6.11
CA GLY A 182 -12.23 -12.77 6.95
C GLY A 182 -11.16 -12.05 6.12
N ASN A 183 -9.97 -11.87 6.70
CA ASN A 183 -8.89 -11.10 6.05
C ASN A 183 -8.49 -11.72 4.70
N ASN A 184 -8.87 -11.05 3.61
CA ASN A 184 -8.64 -11.46 2.24
C ASN A 184 -8.90 -10.28 1.29
N THR A 185 -7.81 -9.59 0.95
CA THR A 185 -7.75 -8.41 0.05
C THR A 185 -7.55 -8.77 -1.42
N THR A 186 -7.37 -10.05 -1.76
CA THR A 186 -7.08 -10.48 -3.14
C THR A 186 -8.33 -11.05 -3.79
N ALA A 187 -9.00 -10.27 -4.66
CA ALA A 187 -10.25 -10.67 -5.31
C ALA A 187 -10.19 -12.04 -6.03
N SER A 188 -9.04 -12.43 -6.61
CA SER A 188 -8.86 -13.74 -7.28
C SER A 188 -8.85 -14.94 -6.32
N ASN A 189 -8.54 -14.69 -5.04
CA ASN A 189 -8.61 -15.65 -3.92
C ASN A 189 -9.97 -15.62 -3.20
N ARG A 190 -10.92 -14.78 -3.66
CA ARG A 190 -12.28 -14.75 -3.14
C ARG A 190 -13.16 -15.80 -3.82
N VAL A 191 -14.31 -16.01 -3.19
CA VAL A 191 -15.34 -16.95 -3.60
C VAL A 191 -16.52 -16.11 -4.13
N PRO A 192 -16.60 -15.79 -5.44
CA PRO A 192 -17.78 -15.11 -5.97
C PRO A 192 -19.01 -16.02 -5.81
N PHE A 193 -20.14 -15.41 -5.45
CA PHE A 193 -21.44 -16.09 -5.36
C PHE A 193 -22.54 -15.35 -6.15
N TYR A 194 -22.34 -14.07 -6.46
CA TYR A 194 -23.14 -13.32 -7.43
C TYR A 194 -22.24 -12.50 -8.36
N VAL A 195 -22.63 -12.41 -9.63
CA VAL A 195 -22.06 -11.49 -10.62
C VAL A 195 -23.21 -10.90 -11.42
N GLY A 196 -23.37 -9.58 -11.48
CA GLY A 196 -24.46 -8.98 -12.24
C GLY A 196 -24.61 -7.49 -12.07
N GLU A 197 -25.60 -6.95 -12.77
CA GLU A 197 -25.96 -5.53 -12.74
C GLU A 197 -26.48 -5.10 -11.35
N PHE A 198 -26.27 -3.83 -11.01
CA PHE A 198 -26.64 -3.25 -9.72
C PHE A 198 -26.99 -1.75 -9.84
N ILE A 199 -27.67 -1.25 -8.81
CA ILE A 199 -27.75 0.16 -8.46
C ILE A 199 -27.20 0.36 -7.04
N TYR A 200 -26.58 1.49 -6.78
CA TYR A 200 -26.14 1.87 -5.44
C TYR A 200 -27.14 2.88 -4.87
N ASP A 201 -27.73 2.56 -3.72
CA ASP A 201 -28.58 3.47 -2.96
C ASP A 201 -27.72 4.18 -1.92
N GLU A 202 -27.29 5.40 -2.26
CA GLU A 202 -26.48 6.28 -1.41
C GLU A 202 -27.12 6.46 -0.03
N SER A 203 -28.43 6.71 0.02
CA SER A 203 -29.14 6.99 1.29
C SER A 203 -29.13 5.81 2.26
N LYS A 204 -29.08 4.58 1.74
CA LYS A 204 -29.01 3.35 2.53
C LYS A 204 -27.61 2.74 2.58
N GLU A 205 -26.63 3.37 1.92
CA GLU A 205 -25.26 2.86 1.73
C GLU A 205 -25.25 1.39 1.25
N SER A 206 -26.13 1.07 0.30
CA SER A 206 -26.46 -0.31 -0.05
C SER A 206 -26.39 -0.62 -1.55
N PHE A 207 -25.76 -1.74 -1.88
CA PHE A 207 -25.72 -2.31 -3.22
C PHE A 207 -26.98 -3.15 -3.47
N ILE A 208 -27.81 -2.70 -4.40
CA ILE A 208 -29.09 -3.32 -4.74
C ILE A 208 -28.96 -3.98 -6.12
N ARG A 209 -29.24 -5.28 -6.20
CA ARG A 209 -29.22 -6.03 -7.47
C ARG A 209 -30.35 -5.54 -8.38
N ASN A 210 -30.02 -5.17 -9.61
CA ASN A 210 -30.98 -4.57 -10.53
C ASN A 210 -30.49 -4.73 -11.97
N GLY A 211 -31.35 -5.24 -12.86
CA GLY A 211 -30.94 -5.77 -14.15
C GLY A 211 -30.52 -7.23 -14.05
N ARG A 212 -29.78 -7.71 -15.05
CA ARG A 212 -29.41 -9.13 -15.16
C ARG A 212 -28.23 -9.51 -14.28
N GLY A 213 -28.30 -10.68 -13.66
CA GLY A 213 -27.22 -11.26 -12.86
C GLY A 213 -27.23 -12.78 -12.80
N TYR A 214 -26.16 -13.33 -12.22
CA TYR A 214 -25.87 -14.76 -12.20
C TYR A 214 -25.52 -15.20 -10.78
N TRP A 215 -26.17 -16.27 -10.32
CA TRP A 215 -25.73 -17.01 -9.14
C TRP A 215 -24.57 -17.92 -9.52
N ILE A 216 -23.47 -17.84 -8.78
CA ILE A 216 -22.22 -18.57 -9.06
C ILE A 216 -22.03 -19.69 -8.04
N ASP A 217 -21.78 -20.91 -8.51
CA ASP A 217 -21.47 -22.04 -7.66
C ASP A 217 -20.13 -21.85 -6.91
N GLU A 218 -20.15 -22.11 -5.60
CA GLU A 218 -18.99 -21.92 -4.72
C GLU A 218 -17.83 -22.86 -5.05
N GLU A 219 -18.09 -24.06 -5.58
CA GLU A 219 -17.06 -25.08 -5.79
C GLU A 219 -16.49 -25.04 -7.22
N THR A 220 -17.38 -25.08 -8.20
CA THR A 220 -17.06 -25.17 -9.64
C THR A 220 -16.82 -23.81 -10.30
N ARG A 221 -17.27 -22.70 -9.71
CA ARG A 221 -17.25 -21.33 -10.29
C ARG A 221 -18.09 -21.13 -11.54
N ILE A 222 -19.01 -22.06 -11.81
CA ILE A 222 -19.92 -21.96 -12.95
C ILE A 222 -21.22 -21.29 -12.49
N ALA A 223 -21.84 -20.49 -13.38
CA ALA A 223 -23.17 -19.96 -13.13
C ALA A 223 -24.21 -21.09 -13.03
N THR A 224 -25.01 -21.09 -11.97
CA THR A 224 -26.08 -22.08 -11.72
C THR A 224 -27.46 -21.57 -12.11
N ARG A 225 -27.63 -20.25 -12.18
CA ARG A 225 -28.89 -19.59 -12.54
C ARG A 225 -28.62 -18.19 -13.08
N GLU A 226 -29.24 -17.86 -14.20
CA GLU A 226 -29.40 -16.48 -14.69
C GLU A 226 -30.69 -15.89 -14.11
N VAL A 227 -30.65 -14.64 -13.65
CA VAL A 227 -31.76 -13.97 -12.96
C VAL A 227 -31.88 -12.53 -13.43
N GLU A 228 -33.11 -12.10 -13.69
CA GLU A 228 -33.47 -10.70 -13.90
C GLU A 228 -33.94 -10.10 -12.58
N TRP A 229 -33.25 -9.06 -12.11
CA TRP A 229 -33.53 -8.37 -10.85
C TRP A 229 -34.17 -7.01 -11.10
N LYS A 230 -35.05 -6.59 -10.20
CA LYS A 230 -35.52 -5.22 -10.13
C LYS A 230 -35.59 -4.78 -8.66
N ASP A 231 -34.93 -3.68 -8.33
CA ASP A 231 -34.94 -3.08 -6.99
C ASP A 231 -34.62 -4.10 -5.87
N GLY A 232 -33.69 -5.03 -6.13
CA GLY A 232 -33.26 -6.09 -5.20
C GLY A 232 -34.14 -7.35 -5.17
N VAL A 233 -35.22 -7.38 -5.96
CA VAL A 233 -36.17 -8.51 -6.04
C VAL A 233 -35.94 -9.30 -7.34
N GLU A 234 -35.89 -10.63 -7.24
CA GLU A 234 -35.87 -11.52 -8.41
C GLU A 234 -37.24 -11.47 -9.12
N VAL A 235 -37.25 -10.98 -10.37
CA VAL A 235 -38.47 -10.86 -11.20
C VAL A 235 -38.69 -12.13 -12.02
N SER A 236 -37.60 -12.70 -12.56
CA SER A 236 -37.61 -13.97 -13.26
C SER A 236 -36.21 -14.59 -13.28
N GLY A 237 -36.10 -15.89 -13.53
CA GLY A 237 -34.80 -16.53 -13.65
C GLY A 237 -34.87 -17.93 -14.24
N ARG A 238 -33.73 -18.40 -14.73
CA ARG A 238 -33.55 -19.64 -15.48
C ARG A 238 -32.34 -20.42 -14.95
N ASP A 239 -32.57 -21.66 -14.57
CA ASP A 239 -31.50 -22.54 -14.11
C ASP A 239 -30.57 -22.95 -15.25
N LEU A 240 -29.28 -23.05 -14.91
CA LEU A 240 -28.19 -23.40 -15.81
C LEU A 240 -27.58 -24.74 -15.37
N TYR A 241 -27.33 -25.61 -16.34
CA TYR A 241 -26.83 -26.97 -16.12
C TYR A 241 -25.35 -27.03 -16.48
N ASP A 242 -24.47 -26.99 -15.48
CA ASP A 242 -23.03 -26.76 -15.66
C ASP A 242 -22.75 -25.55 -16.59
N GLY A 243 -23.53 -24.46 -16.42
CA GLY A 243 -23.44 -23.22 -17.19
C GLY A 243 -24.23 -23.17 -18.51
N TRP A 244 -24.93 -24.24 -18.88
CA TRP A 244 -25.69 -24.32 -20.14
C TRP A 244 -27.20 -24.12 -19.92
N TYR A 245 -27.85 -23.41 -20.84
CA TYR A 245 -29.31 -23.23 -20.85
C TYR A 245 -30.12 -24.52 -21.11
N THR A 246 -29.46 -25.60 -21.54
CA THR A 246 -30.09 -26.88 -21.89
C THR A 246 -29.37 -28.04 -21.21
N ARG A 247 -30.13 -29.04 -20.73
CA ARG A 247 -29.56 -30.27 -20.17
C ARG A 247 -28.91 -31.09 -21.28
N SER A 248 -27.58 -31.19 -21.29
CA SER A 248 -26.86 -32.14 -22.14
C SER A 248 -27.03 -33.57 -21.63
N THR A 249 -27.33 -34.51 -22.52
CA THR A 249 -27.34 -35.96 -22.22
C THR A 249 -25.95 -36.61 -22.38
N THR A 250 -24.95 -35.89 -22.87
CA THR A 250 -23.56 -36.35 -22.97
C THR A 250 -22.69 -35.76 -21.86
N PRO A 251 -21.94 -36.58 -21.10
CA PRO A 251 -21.07 -36.09 -20.03
C PRO A 251 -19.85 -35.38 -20.62
N LYS A 252 -19.73 -34.08 -20.37
CA LYS A 252 -18.51 -33.30 -20.64
C LYS A 252 -17.64 -33.27 -19.37
N PRO A 253 -16.30 -33.20 -19.50
CA PRO A 253 -15.42 -33.15 -18.34
C PRO A 253 -15.69 -31.89 -17.52
N LYS A 254 -16.14 -32.06 -16.26
CA LYS A 254 -16.37 -30.94 -15.35
C LYS A 254 -15.04 -30.25 -15.00
N PRO A 255 -14.98 -28.92 -14.93
CA PRO A 255 -13.80 -28.23 -14.41
C PRO A 255 -13.57 -28.63 -12.95
N LYS A 256 -12.34 -29.02 -12.62
CA LYS A 256 -11.96 -29.40 -11.25
C LYS A 256 -12.24 -28.25 -10.27
N PRO A 257 -12.82 -28.53 -9.07
CA PRO A 257 -13.06 -27.55 -8.02
C PRO A 257 -11.89 -26.59 -7.79
N LYS A 258 -12.19 -25.30 -7.59
CA LYS A 258 -11.17 -24.33 -7.16
C LYS A 258 -10.95 -24.54 -5.65
N PRO A 259 -9.73 -24.88 -5.17
CA PRO A 259 -9.52 -25.22 -3.77
C PRO A 259 -9.97 -24.07 -2.84
N LYS A 260 -10.66 -24.41 -1.74
CA LYS A 260 -11.11 -23.42 -0.76
C LYS A 260 -9.89 -22.66 -0.19
N PRO A 261 -9.96 -21.31 -0.08
CA PRO A 261 -8.96 -20.56 0.66
C PRO A 261 -8.84 -21.11 2.08
N LYS A 262 -7.62 -21.41 2.52
CA LYS A 262 -7.36 -21.85 3.88
C LYS A 262 -7.59 -20.66 4.81
N PRO A 263 -8.43 -20.75 5.87
CA PRO A 263 -8.58 -19.65 6.82
C PRO A 263 -7.23 -19.28 7.42
N ALA A 264 -6.94 -17.98 7.53
CA ALA A 264 -5.79 -17.52 8.29
C ALA A 264 -5.95 -17.95 9.76
N PRO A 265 -4.88 -18.43 10.42
CA PRO A 265 -4.95 -18.77 11.84
C PRO A 265 -5.26 -17.50 12.65
N MET A 266 -6.24 -17.60 13.56
CA MET A 266 -6.52 -16.53 14.51
C MET A 266 -5.34 -16.33 15.48
N PRO A 267 -5.09 -15.10 15.98
CA PRO A 267 -4.13 -14.87 17.05
C PRO A 267 -4.48 -15.72 18.28
N VAL A 268 -3.48 -16.41 18.83
CA VAL A 268 -3.63 -17.29 19.99
C VAL A 268 -3.59 -16.45 21.28
N PRO A 269 -4.60 -16.55 22.17
CA PRO A 269 -4.52 -15.95 23.51
C PRO A 269 -3.42 -16.61 24.36
N ALA A 270 -2.76 -15.82 25.23
CA ALA A 270 -1.65 -16.28 26.06
C ALA A 270 -2.03 -17.44 27.03
N PRO A 271 -1.07 -18.31 27.42
CA PRO A 271 -1.38 -19.61 28.01
C PRO A 271 -1.64 -19.60 29.52
N ALA A 272 -2.44 -20.57 29.97
CA ALA A 272 -2.61 -21.01 31.36
C ALA A 272 -2.63 -22.56 31.43
N PRO A 273 -2.34 -23.20 32.58
CA PRO A 273 -1.61 -24.47 32.61
C PRO A 273 -2.45 -25.77 32.47
N ALA A 274 -1.77 -26.83 32.01
CA ALA A 274 -2.18 -28.24 31.99
C ALA A 274 -2.02 -28.93 33.39
N PRO A 275 -2.49 -30.17 33.67
CA PRO A 275 -2.92 -31.29 32.80
C PRO A 275 -4.39 -31.75 33.07
N ALA A 276 -4.96 -32.93 32.73
CA ALA A 276 -4.43 -34.25 32.29
C ALA A 276 -5.37 -34.98 31.26
N PRO A 277 -5.54 -36.33 31.15
CA PRO A 277 -5.36 -36.95 29.82
C PRO A 277 -6.53 -37.76 29.20
N LYS A 278 -6.50 -37.80 27.85
CA LYS A 278 -7.00 -38.81 26.89
C LYS A 278 -8.48 -39.27 26.91
N ARG A 279 -9.11 -39.07 25.74
CA ARG A 279 -9.72 -40.16 24.96
C ARG A 279 -9.27 -40.05 23.51
N GLU A 280 -8.97 -41.19 22.88
CA GLU A 280 -8.63 -41.29 21.45
C GLU A 280 -9.86 -41.73 20.67
N GLU A 281 -10.19 -41.01 19.59
CA GLU A 281 -11.14 -41.42 18.56
C GLU A 281 -10.51 -41.23 17.17
N PRO A 282 -10.99 -41.94 16.13
CA PRO A 282 -10.11 -42.50 15.11
C PRO A 282 -9.64 -41.50 14.05
N ALA A 283 -8.43 -41.77 13.53
CA ALA A 283 -7.81 -40.98 12.46
C ALA A 283 -8.66 -40.97 11.17
N PRO A 284 -8.79 -39.81 10.49
CA PRO A 284 -9.44 -39.74 9.18
C PRO A 284 -8.61 -40.49 8.14
N LYS A 285 -9.29 -41.13 7.19
CA LYS A 285 -8.66 -41.93 6.13
C LYS A 285 -7.77 -41.06 5.24
N ARG A 286 -6.64 -41.63 4.85
CA ARG A 286 -5.70 -41.04 3.90
C ARG A 286 -6.27 -41.14 2.49
N GLU A 287 -6.85 -40.05 1.98
CA GLU A 287 -7.28 -39.98 0.58
C GLU A 287 -6.07 -39.90 -0.37
N GLU A 288 -6.20 -40.55 -1.52
CA GLU A 288 -5.15 -40.60 -2.55
C GLU A 288 -4.97 -39.23 -3.24
N PRO A 289 -3.76 -38.92 -3.74
CA PRO A 289 -3.48 -37.61 -4.33
C PRO A 289 -4.26 -37.38 -5.62
N ALA A 290 -5.22 -36.45 -5.55
CA ALA A 290 -5.99 -36.00 -6.72
C ALA A 290 -5.08 -35.44 -7.84
N PRO A 291 -5.50 -35.53 -9.12
CA PRO A 291 -4.56 -35.37 -10.23
C PRO A 291 -4.19 -33.90 -10.40
N LYS A 292 -2.89 -33.64 -10.62
CA LYS A 292 -2.36 -32.34 -11.04
C LYS A 292 -3.23 -31.75 -12.16
N ARG A 293 -3.53 -30.44 -12.13
CA ARG A 293 -3.71 -29.74 -13.41
C ARG A 293 -2.35 -29.84 -14.07
N GLU A 294 -2.29 -30.34 -15.30
CA GLU A 294 -1.03 -30.36 -16.03
C GLU A 294 -0.51 -28.92 -16.08
N GLU A 295 0.68 -28.71 -15.52
CA GLU A 295 1.43 -27.50 -15.82
C GLU A 295 1.56 -27.45 -17.35
N PRO A 296 1.32 -26.29 -18.00
CA PRO A 296 1.76 -26.15 -19.38
C PRO A 296 3.24 -26.54 -19.44
N ALA A 297 3.60 -27.31 -20.47
CA ALA A 297 4.98 -27.72 -20.67
C ALA A 297 5.88 -26.48 -20.58
N PRO A 298 7.03 -26.53 -19.89
CA PRO A 298 7.84 -25.35 -19.61
C PRO A 298 8.11 -24.52 -20.87
N LEU A 299 7.42 -23.39 -20.98
CA LEU A 299 7.51 -22.48 -22.11
C LEU A 299 8.57 -21.45 -21.76
N ARG A 300 9.80 -21.78 -22.14
CA ARG A 300 10.93 -20.84 -22.11
C ARG A 300 10.76 -19.84 -23.24
N PHE A 301 10.81 -18.57 -22.92
CA PHE A 301 10.78 -17.50 -23.90
C PHE A 301 11.98 -16.58 -23.67
N SER A 302 12.69 -16.25 -24.74
CA SER A 302 13.88 -15.39 -24.70
C SER A 302 13.61 -14.12 -25.50
N VAL A 303 13.60 -12.97 -24.82
CA VAL A 303 13.59 -11.65 -25.46
C VAL A 303 15.02 -11.30 -25.86
N THR A 304 15.17 -10.88 -27.10
CA THR A 304 16.44 -10.37 -27.68
C THR A 304 16.19 -8.99 -28.27
N GLY A 305 17.23 -8.26 -28.70
CA GLY A 305 17.10 -6.89 -29.21
C GLY A 305 16.20 -6.73 -30.45
N SER A 306 15.83 -7.81 -31.14
CA SER A 306 14.86 -7.82 -32.25
C SER A 306 13.44 -8.23 -31.85
N THR A 307 13.22 -8.63 -30.59
CA THR A 307 11.93 -9.13 -30.08
C THR A 307 11.12 -7.98 -29.50
N LYS A 308 9.87 -7.79 -29.95
CA LYS A 308 9.00 -6.79 -29.31
C LYS A 308 8.44 -7.35 -28.01
N TRP A 309 8.33 -6.49 -26.99
CA TRP A 309 7.72 -6.86 -25.71
C TRP A 309 6.29 -7.43 -25.84
N THR A 310 5.57 -7.02 -26.88
CA THR A 310 4.24 -7.51 -27.24
C THR A 310 4.18 -8.98 -27.65
N ASP A 311 5.32 -9.55 -28.08
CA ASP A 311 5.38 -10.87 -28.73
C ASP A 311 5.61 -11.99 -27.71
N VAL A 312 5.85 -11.64 -26.44
CA VAL A 312 6.01 -12.59 -25.33
C VAL A 312 4.67 -13.28 -25.05
N SER A 313 4.66 -14.61 -25.14
CA SER A 313 3.45 -15.41 -24.88
C SER A 313 2.95 -15.25 -23.44
N LEU A 314 1.64 -15.04 -23.26
CA LEU A 314 0.98 -15.02 -21.94
C LEU A 314 1.11 -16.35 -21.16
N GLN A 315 1.50 -17.44 -21.85
CA GLN A 315 1.73 -18.76 -21.24
C GLN A 315 3.20 -19.00 -20.86
N VAL A 316 4.08 -18.00 -21.00
CA VAL A 316 5.50 -18.11 -20.62
C VAL A 316 5.63 -18.55 -19.17
N THR A 317 6.49 -19.54 -18.93
CA THR A 317 6.79 -20.06 -17.60
C THR A 317 8.17 -19.63 -17.11
N ASP A 318 9.08 -19.39 -18.03
CA ASP A 318 10.46 -19.07 -17.75
C ASP A 318 10.88 -17.99 -18.76
N LEU A 319 10.98 -16.75 -18.29
CA LEU A 319 11.26 -15.59 -19.13
C LEU A 319 12.73 -15.18 -18.97
N THR A 320 13.47 -15.22 -20.07
CA THR A 320 14.83 -14.70 -20.14
C THR A 320 14.84 -13.42 -20.98
N ILE A 321 15.38 -12.33 -20.45
CA ILE A 321 15.69 -11.12 -21.21
C ILE A 321 17.20 -11.12 -21.45
N SER A 322 17.61 -11.11 -22.71
CA SER A 322 19.04 -11.04 -23.06
C SER A 322 19.61 -9.68 -22.68
N SER A 323 20.92 -9.59 -22.44
CA SER A 323 21.56 -8.30 -22.14
C SER A 323 21.31 -7.25 -23.24
N ASN A 324 21.39 -5.96 -22.89
CA ASN A 324 21.20 -4.83 -23.81
C ASN A 324 19.79 -4.74 -24.44
N CYS A 325 18.76 -5.24 -23.75
CA CYS A 325 17.39 -5.30 -24.27
C CYS A 325 16.42 -4.37 -23.52
N CYS A 326 15.37 -3.95 -24.22
CA CYS A 326 14.22 -3.22 -23.64
C CYS A 326 14.54 -1.85 -23.00
N ASN A 327 15.66 -1.20 -23.36
CA ASN A 327 16.04 0.11 -22.80
C ASN A 327 15.09 1.27 -23.22
N ASP A 328 14.36 1.12 -24.32
CA ASP A 328 13.33 2.07 -24.77
C ASP A 328 11.96 1.89 -24.07
N LEU A 329 11.82 0.92 -23.16
CA LEU A 329 10.57 0.74 -22.40
C LEU A 329 10.55 1.63 -21.16
N ASN A 330 9.57 2.55 -21.11
CA ASN A 330 9.34 3.39 -19.94
C ASN A 330 8.54 2.69 -18.82
N ALA A 331 7.80 1.62 -19.16
CA ALA A 331 6.96 0.87 -18.24
C ALA A 331 7.07 -0.64 -18.51
N LEU A 332 7.22 -1.42 -17.44
CA LEU A 332 7.39 -2.86 -17.46
C LEU A 332 6.22 -3.55 -16.75
N ASP A 333 5.27 -4.10 -17.51
CA ASP A 333 4.23 -4.97 -16.96
C ASP A 333 4.60 -6.46 -17.09
N LEU A 334 5.04 -7.04 -15.98
CA LEU A 334 5.27 -8.49 -15.83
C LEU A 334 4.03 -9.24 -15.31
N ASN A 335 3.03 -8.54 -14.79
CA ASN A 335 1.93 -9.12 -14.03
C ASN A 335 0.93 -9.86 -14.92
N ARG A 336 0.85 -9.46 -16.20
CA ARG A 336 0.15 -10.18 -17.27
C ARG A 336 0.61 -11.63 -17.51
N PHE A 337 1.78 -12.04 -17.01
CA PHE A 337 2.34 -13.38 -17.23
C PHE A 337 2.10 -14.30 -16.03
N GLU A 338 0.83 -14.60 -15.73
CA GLU A 338 0.40 -15.40 -14.55
C GLU A 338 1.05 -16.80 -14.42
N TRP A 339 1.65 -17.31 -15.49
CA TRP A 339 2.29 -18.64 -15.54
C TRP A 339 3.79 -18.64 -15.17
N LEU A 340 4.39 -17.46 -14.97
CA LEU A 340 5.82 -17.31 -14.66
C LEU A 340 6.25 -18.07 -13.40
N ARG A 341 7.41 -18.70 -13.51
CA ARG A 341 8.10 -19.51 -12.50
C ARG A 341 9.52 -19.01 -12.29
N SER A 342 10.15 -18.51 -13.35
CA SER A 342 11.44 -17.84 -13.28
C SER A 342 11.46 -16.59 -14.17
N ILE A 343 12.14 -15.55 -13.70
CA ILE A 343 12.52 -14.36 -14.47
C ILE A 343 14.04 -14.25 -14.37
N GLU A 344 14.72 -14.21 -15.51
CA GLU A 344 16.15 -13.92 -15.62
C GLU A 344 16.34 -12.76 -16.59
N ILE A 345 16.78 -11.61 -16.07
CA ILE A 345 17.12 -10.43 -16.85
C ILE A 345 18.64 -10.37 -16.97
N GLY A 346 19.15 -10.15 -18.17
CA GLY A 346 20.58 -9.99 -18.46
C GLY A 346 21.15 -8.68 -17.90
N ASN A 347 22.28 -8.24 -18.45
CA ASN A 347 22.89 -6.98 -18.08
C ASN A 347 22.35 -5.82 -18.93
N GLU A 348 22.45 -4.58 -18.47
CA GLU A 348 22.17 -3.37 -19.27
C GLU A 348 20.77 -3.35 -19.91
N CYS A 349 19.76 -3.81 -19.18
CA CYS A 349 18.37 -3.83 -19.63
C CYS A 349 17.50 -2.76 -18.96
N PHE A 350 16.38 -2.39 -19.59
CA PHE A 350 15.31 -1.57 -18.98
C PHE A 350 15.72 -0.20 -18.40
N GLY A 351 16.77 0.46 -18.92
CA GLY A 351 17.28 1.73 -18.36
C GLY A 351 16.27 2.88 -18.22
N SER A 352 15.21 2.91 -19.05
CA SER A 352 14.16 3.94 -18.98
C SER A 352 12.98 3.62 -18.04
N VAL A 353 12.93 2.41 -17.45
CA VAL A 353 11.83 2.01 -16.56
C VAL A 353 11.92 2.76 -15.23
N GLN A 354 10.84 3.42 -14.83
CA GLN A 354 10.77 4.15 -13.56
C GLN A 354 10.30 3.27 -12.39
N THR A 355 9.42 2.31 -12.65
CA THR A 355 8.87 1.42 -11.60
C THR A 355 9.05 -0.04 -11.98
N PHE A 356 9.74 -0.79 -11.12
CA PHE A 356 9.75 -2.25 -11.17
C PHE A 356 8.69 -2.80 -10.21
N LYS A 357 7.57 -3.30 -10.74
CA LYS A 357 6.48 -3.84 -9.93
C LYS A 357 6.05 -5.24 -10.34
N ILE A 358 6.18 -6.18 -9.41
CA ILE A 358 5.57 -7.50 -9.48
C ILE A 358 4.56 -7.62 -8.34
N ASP A 359 3.31 -7.95 -8.66
CA ASP A 359 2.22 -8.13 -7.71
C ASP A 359 1.40 -9.37 -8.08
N GLY A 360 1.31 -10.34 -7.17
CA GLY A 360 0.40 -11.47 -7.31
C GLY A 360 0.86 -12.61 -8.22
N LEU A 361 2.12 -12.60 -8.72
CA LEU A 361 2.71 -13.71 -9.48
C LEU A 361 3.01 -14.94 -8.61
N ASN A 362 1.95 -15.58 -8.13
CA ASN A 362 1.96 -16.66 -7.13
C ASN A 362 2.62 -17.98 -7.59
N ARG A 363 3.10 -18.06 -8.83
CA ARG A 363 3.88 -19.18 -9.37
C ARG A 363 5.39 -18.90 -9.45
N LEU A 364 5.78 -17.62 -9.39
CA LEU A 364 7.16 -17.17 -9.52
C LEU A 364 7.97 -17.71 -8.34
N LYS A 365 9.13 -18.31 -8.62
CA LYS A 365 10.02 -18.97 -7.63
C LYS A 365 11.35 -18.25 -7.50
N SER A 366 11.84 -17.63 -8.57
CA SER A 366 13.11 -16.93 -8.60
C SER A 366 13.07 -15.72 -9.52
N ILE A 367 13.62 -14.62 -9.03
CA ILE A 367 13.95 -13.43 -9.84
C ILE A 367 15.47 -13.31 -9.83
N LYS A 368 16.05 -13.13 -11.02
CA LYS A 368 17.45 -12.81 -11.22
C LYS A 368 17.56 -11.63 -12.18
N ILE A 369 18.31 -10.60 -11.81
CA ILE A 369 18.57 -9.41 -12.61
C ILE A 369 20.08 -9.24 -12.74
N GLY A 370 20.59 -9.07 -13.95
CA GLY A 370 22.00 -8.85 -14.24
C GLY A 370 22.40 -7.37 -14.10
N ASN A 371 23.71 -7.14 -14.04
CA ASN A 371 24.31 -5.84 -13.70
C ASN A 371 23.83 -4.70 -14.64
N ASN A 372 23.88 -3.46 -14.15
CA ASN A 372 23.56 -2.25 -14.94
C ASN A 372 22.11 -2.20 -15.52
N SER A 373 21.20 -3.03 -15.04
CA SER A 373 19.80 -3.11 -15.53
C SER A 373 18.81 -2.43 -14.60
N PHE A 374 17.90 -1.60 -15.13
CA PHE A 374 17.02 -0.68 -14.41
C PHE A 374 17.70 0.58 -13.86
N THR A 375 18.72 1.09 -14.55
CA THR A 375 19.35 2.38 -14.23
C THR A 375 19.77 3.12 -15.49
N GLN A 376 19.84 4.44 -15.41
CA GLN A 376 20.54 5.30 -16.36
C GLN A 376 21.99 5.58 -15.93
N ARG A 377 22.29 5.53 -14.63
CA ARG A 377 23.62 5.73 -14.02
C ARG A 377 24.43 4.43 -13.98
N LYS A 378 25.35 4.24 -14.92
CA LYS A 378 26.16 3.02 -15.08
C LYS A 378 27.38 2.99 -14.16
N ASN A 379 28.03 1.83 -14.08
CA ASN A 379 29.21 1.61 -13.25
C ASN A 379 30.55 1.97 -13.93
N ASP A 380 30.53 2.35 -15.20
CA ASP A 380 31.67 2.77 -16.02
C ASP A 380 31.65 4.27 -16.39
N GLU A 381 30.63 4.99 -15.93
CA GLU A 381 30.50 6.44 -16.06
C GLU A 381 31.27 7.14 -14.91
N GLU A 382 32.08 8.17 -15.23
CA GLU A 382 32.81 8.94 -14.21
C GLU A 382 31.81 9.66 -13.30
N GLU A 383 31.96 9.51 -11.97
CA GLU A 383 31.08 10.12 -10.98
C GLU A 383 31.16 11.65 -11.00
N ASN A 384 30.32 12.27 -11.82
CA ASN A 384 30.08 13.70 -11.79
C ASN A 384 29.22 14.02 -10.56
N GLU A 385 29.85 14.47 -9.46
CA GLU A 385 29.22 14.87 -8.18
C GLU A 385 28.09 15.92 -8.31
N ASN A 386 27.84 16.46 -9.50
CA ASN A 386 26.84 17.50 -9.79
C ASN A 386 25.60 16.97 -10.54
N GLU A 387 25.54 15.70 -10.94
CA GLU A 387 24.32 15.10 -11.49
C GLU A 387 23.55 14.41 -10.36
N ASN A 388 22.47 15.07 -9.90
CA ASN A 388 21.44 14.47 -9.04
C ASN A 388 20.64 13.41 -9.82
N GLY A 389 21.29 12.30 -10.18
CA GLY A 389 20.71 11.22 -10.97
C GLY A 389 19.75 10.32 -10.19
N ASP A 390 19.90 10.26 -8.87
CA ASP A 390 19.13 9.37 -8.00
C ASP A 390 17.71 9.96 -7.80
N SER A 391 16.67 9.19 -8.12
CA SER A 391 15.29 9.69 -8.21
C SER A 391 14.35 9.07 -7.19
N GLU A 392 13.76 9.90 -6.33
CA GLU A 392 12.69 9.49 -5.40
C GLU A 392 11.41 9.05 -6.14
N SER A 393 11.25 9.40 -7.41
CA SER A 393 10.12 8.94 -8.24
C SER A 393 10.29 7.51 -8.80
N LYS A 394 11.50 6.92 -8.67
CA LYS A 394 11.81 5.56 -9.13
C LYS A 394 11.65 4.56 -7.99
N SER A 395 10.89 3.49 -8.22
CA SER A 395 10.47 2.58 -7.14
C SER A 395 10.45 1.09 -7.50
N PHE A 396 10.64 0.24 -6.48
CA PHE A 396 10.81 -1.20 -6.59
C PHE A 396 9.85 -1.93 -5.64
N HIS A 397 8.95 -2.76 -6.18
CA HIS A 397 7.92 -3.46 -5.41
C HIS A 397 7.82 -4.93 -5.84
N ILE A 398 7.94 -5.86 -4.89
CA ILE A 398 7.60 -7.27 -5.08
C ILE A 398 6.59 -7.70 -4.01
N LEU A 399 5.34 -7.86 -4.43
CA LEU A 399 4.17 -8.00 -3.58
C LEU A 399 3.44 -9.31 -3.87
N ASN A 400 2.83 -9.91 -2.84
CA ASN A 400 1.84 -10.99 -2.97
C ASN A 400 2.31 -12.24 -3.77
N CYS A 401 3.62 -12.51 -3.84
CA CYS A 401 4.18 -13.63 -4.60
C CYS A 401 4.38 -14.88 -3.73
N GLY A 402 3.30 -15.62 -3.50
CA GLY A 402 3.24 -16.75 -2.56
C GLY A 402 4.19 -17.94 -2.81
N SER A 403 4.88 -18.02 -3.96
CA SER A 403 5.87 -19.07 -4.26
C SER A 403 7.31 -18.58 -4.36
N LEU A 404 7.56 -17.27 -4.25
CA LEU A 404 8.89 -16.69 -4.51
C LEU A 404 9.87 -17.13 -3.41
N LYS A 405 11.04 -17.62 -3.81
CA LYS A 405 12.07 -18.18 -2.90
C LYS A 405 13.34 -17.37 -2.87
N SER A 406 13.76 -16.80 -3.99
CA SER A 406 15.02 -16.07 -4.09
C SER A 406 14.89 -14.82 -4.96
N ILE A 407 15.42 -13.72 -4.47
CA ILE A 407 15.66 -12.49 -5.24
C ILE A 407 17.17 -12.34 -5.39
N GLN A 408 17.64 -12.20 -6.62
CA GLN A 408 19.03 -11.89 -6.97
C GLN A 408 19.06 -10.65 -7.88
N ILE A 409 19.80 -9.64 -7.48
CA ILE A 409 19.98 -8.38 -8.22
C ILE A 409 21.49 -8.16 -8.42
N GLY A 410 21.89 -7.81 -9.64
CA GLY A 410 23.29 -7.55 -10.02
C GLY A 410 23.79 -6.19 -9.56
N GLU A 411 25.10 -5.97 -9.69
CA GLU A 411 25.74 -4.68 -9.38
C GLU A 411 25.18 -3.56 -10.27
N TYR A 412 24.98 -2.37 -9.70
CA TYR A 412 24.46 -1.18 -10.37
C TYR A 412 23.14 -1.40 -11.13
N SER A 413 22.29 -2.31 -10.68
CA SER A 413 21.00 -2.53 -11.35
C SER A 413 20.07 -1.34 -11.13
N PHE A 414 19.76 -1.06 -9.86
CA PHE A 414 18.82 -0.03 -9.44
C PHE A 414 19.56 1.16 -8.79
N SER A 415 20.67 1.62 -9.40
CA SER A 415 21.53 2.64 -8.76
C SER A 415 20.85 3.99 -8.59
N ASP A 416 19.95 4.36 -9.50
CA ASP A 416 19.20 5.61 -9.47
C ASP A 416 17.78 5.50 -8.87
N PHE A 417 17.46 4.39 -8.20
CA PHE A 417 16.17 4.16 -7.51
C PHE A 417 16.26 4.58 -6.03
N ALA A 418 15.97 5.86 -5.75
CA ALA A 418 15.94 6.40 -4.39
C ALA A 418 14.56 6.38 -3.72
N GLY A 419 13.49 6.07 -4.47
CA GLY A 419 12.13 5.96 -3.95
C GLY A 419 11.85 4.65 -3.19
N ASP A 420 10.56 4.27 -3.14
CA ASP A 420 10.09 3.11 -2.38
C ASP A 420 10.79 1.80 -2.77
N PHE A 421 11.27 1.07 -1.76
CA PHE A 421 11.68 -0.33 -1.86
C PHE A 421 10.75 -1.19 -0.98
N GLU A 422 9.87 -1.98 -1.60
CA GLU A 422 8.84 -2.76 -0.91
C GLU A 422 8.91 -4.26 -1.22
N LEU A 423 9.05 -5.07 -0.16
CA LEU A 423 8.91 -6.53 -0.20
C LEU A 423 7.81 -6.98 0.77
N SER A 424 6.62 -7.32 0.26
CA SER A 424 5.48 -7.66 1.13
C SER A 424 4.69 -8.91 0.68
N ASN A 425 4.18 -9.66 1.66
CA ASN A 425 3.46 -10.94 1.44
C ASN A 425 4.24 -11.95 0.56
N LEU A 426 5.50 -12.24 0.96
CA LEU A 426 6.39 -13.21 0.31
C LEU A 426 6.65 -14.43 1.23
N PRO A 427 5.63 -15.22 1.59
CA PRO A 427 5.69 -16.23 2.66
C PRO A 427 6.62 -17.42 2.38
N GLN A 428 7.21 -17.52 1.19
CA GLN A 428 8.16 -18.57 0.81
C GLN A 428 9.57 -18.04 0.51
N LEU A 429 9.81 -16.72 0.67
CA LEU A 429 11.11 -16.12 0.39
C LEU A 429 12.15 -16.65 1.39
N GLN A 430 13.29 -17.11 0.89
CA GLN A 430 14.36 -17.77 1.64
C GLN A 430 15.66 -16.97 1.59
N SER A 431 15.94 -16.29 0.48
CA SER A 431 17.15 -15.48 0.33
C SER A 431 16.90 -14.19 -0.45
N ILE A 432 17.54 -13.10 0.01
CA ILE A 432 17.71 -11.84 -0.71
C ILE A 432 19.20 -11.67 -0.97
N GLN A 433 19.59 -11.50 -2.23
CA GLN A 433 20.92 -11.07 -2.63
C GLN A 433 20.83 -9.85 -3.55
N ILE A 434 21.49 -8.77 -3.19
CA ILE A 434 21.56 -7.53 -3.98
C ILE A 434 23.04 -7.15 -4.09
N GLY A 435 23.61 -7.24 -5.30
CA GLY A 435 25.03 -7.07 -5.55
C GLY A 435 25.92 -8.22 -5.06
N THR A 436 27.23 -7.97 -5.10
CA THR A 436 28.29 -8.87 -4.61
C THR A 436 29.11 -8.16 -3.55
N ILE A 437 29.47 -8.85 -2.46
CA ILE A 437 30.35 -8.29 -1.42
C ILE A 437 31.77 -8.18 -1.97
N GLY A 438 32.39 -6.99 -1.84
CA GLY A 438 33.72 -6.68 -2.36
C GLY A 438 33.74 -6.13 -3.79
N ASN A 439 32.57 -5.93 -4.40
CA ASN A 439 32.38 -5.19 -5.64
C ASN A 439 31.41 -4.04 -5.36
N ASP A 440 31.66 -2.86 -5.94
CA ASP A 440 30.73 -1.74 -5.87
C ASP A 440 29.41 -2.13 -6.53
N SER A 441 28.33 -2.10 -5.76
CA SER A 441 27.01 -2.51 -6.19
C SER A 441 26.07 -1.32 -6.28
N SER A 442 26.19 -0.33 -5.38
CA SER A 442 25.50 0.97 -5.44
C SER A 442 23.99 0.89 -5.75
N ASN A 443 23.34 -0.23 -5.43
CA ASN A 443 21.92 -0.45 -5.68
C ASN A 443 21.10 0.28 -4.62
N PHE A 444 20.03 0.95 -5.05
CA PHE A 444 19.08 1.64 -4.20
C PHE A 444 19.72 2.72 -3.32
N LEU A 445 20.59 3.57 -3.90
CA LEU A 445 21.15 4.72 -3.19
C LEU A 445 20.02 5.60 -2.65
N TYR A 446 20.20 6.12 -1.43
CA TYR A 446 19.25 6.93 -0.66
C TYR A 446 17.90 6.28 -0.29
N SER A 447 17.54 5.14 -0.87
CA SER A 447 16.33 4.39 -0.53
C SER A 447 16.37 3.84 0.90
N SER A 448 15.19 3.76 1.53
CA SER A 448 15.01 3.08 2.82
C SER A 448 14.95 1.56 2.64
N PHE A 449 15.61 0.80 3.51
CA PHE A 449 15.57 -0.67 3.47
C PHE A 449 14.65 -1.21 4.55
N GLU A 450 13.36 -1.35 4.23
CA GLU A 450 12.36 -1.88 5.15
C GLU A 450 11.86 -3.27 4.72
N ILE A 451 12.16 -4.28 5.53
CA ILE A 451 11.66 -5.65 5.36
C ILE A 451 11.01 -6.17 6.63
N ARG A 452 9.76 -6.64 6.48
CA ARG A 452 8.87 -6.98 7.59
C ARG A 452 8.12 -8.26 7.31
N ASP A 453 7.90 -9.06 8.37
CA ASP A 453 6.95 -10.18 8.36
C ASP A 453 7.21 -11.24 7.25
N LEU A 454 8.49 -11.53 6.96
CA LEU A 454 8.90 -12.57 6.00
C LEU A 454 9.28 -13.86 6.75
N PRO A 455 8.34 -14.79 7.02
CA PRO A 455 8.49 -15.83 8.04
C PRO A 455 9.55 -16.90 7.70
N ASN A 456 9.90 -17.05 6.42
CA ASN A 456 10.82 -18.08 5.92
C ASN A 456 12.15 -17.52 5.39
N LEU A 457 12.39 -16.21 5.50
CA LEU A 457 13.64 -15.59 5.04
C LEU A 457 14.79 -16.06 5.94
N GLN A 458 15.85 -16.61 5.36
CA GLN A 458 16.98 -17.25 6.06
C GLN A 458 18.26 -16.44 5.94
N SER A 459 18.48 -15.79 4.79
CA SER A 459 19.69 -14.99 4.53
C SER A 459 19.42 -13.70 3.78
N ILE A 460 20.15 -12.66 4.17
CA ILE A 460 20.26 -11.38 3.47
C ILE A 460 21.73 -11.17 3.12
N THR A 461 22.01 -10.89 1.85
CA THR A 461 23.35 -10.54 1.35
C THR A 461 23.27 -9.27 0.52
N LEU A 462 23.97 -8.23 0.95
CA LEU A 462 24.02 -6.93 0.29
C LEU A 462 25.48 -6.61 -0.08
N GLY A 463 25.75 -6.35 -1.36
CA GLY A 463 27.04 -5.94 -1.90
C GLY A 463 27.36 -4.47 -1.61
N ASP A 464 28.58 -4.04 -1.94
CA ASP A 464 29.12 -2.76 -1.46
C ASP A 464 28.27 -1.57 -1.95
N PHE A 465 28.14 -0.54 -1.11
CA PHE A 465 27.26 0.64 -1.31
C PHE A 465 25.75 0.38 -1.47
N ALA A 466 25.25 -0.86 -1.38
CA ALA A 466 23.81 -1.10 -1.44
C ALA A 466 23.07 -0.40 -0.28
N PHE A 467 22.04 0.38 -0.61
CA PHE A 467 21.30 1.24 0.34
C PHE A 467 22.21 2.19 1.15
N ALA A 468 23.28 2.70 0.53
CA ALA A 468 24.02 3.82 1.12
C ALA A 468 23.17 5.11 1.02
N GLY A 469 23.12 5.89 2.09
CA GLY A 469 22.25 7.06 2.22
C GLY A 469 20.84 6.76 2.77
N SER A 470 20.62 5.58 3.37
CA SER A 470 19.29 5.15 3.82
C SER A 470 18.72 6.04 4.94
N LEU A 471 17.48 6.54 4.81
CA LEU A 471 16.81 7.26 5.90
C LEU A 471 16.35 6.31 7.02
N SER A 472 15.66 5.21 6.65
CA SER A 472 15.27 4.18 7.60
C SER A 472 15.72 2.79 7.14
N THR A 473 16.29 2.04 8.08
CA THR A 473 16.63 0.63 7.90
C THR A 473 15.87 -0.19 8.92
N ILE A 474 14.96 -1.06 8.47
CA ILE A 474 14.12 -1.87 9.35
C ILE A 474 14.14 -3.33 8.91
N ILE A 475 14.55 -4.19 9.84
CA ILE A 475 14.63 -5.64 9.68
C ILE A 475 13.84 -6.24 10.85
N GLU A 476 12.55 -6.50 10.63
CA GLU A 476 11.59 -6.78 11.71
C GLU A 476 10.72 -8.03 11.45
N ASN A 477 10.47 -8.81 12.52
CA ASN A 477 9.60 -9.99 12.51
C ASN A 477 10.04 -11.07 11.50
N LEU A 478 11.33 -11.42 11.50
CA LEU A 478 11.91 -12.41 10.59
C LEU A 478 12.35 -13.67 11.36
N PRO A 479 11.41 -14.52 11.80
CA PRO A 479 11.69 -15.61 12.74
C PRO A 479 12.62 -16.69 12.19
N SER A 480 12.77 -16.84 10.87
CA SER A 480 13.70 -17.80 10.26
C SER A 480 15.07 -17.22 9.88
N LEU A 481 15.30 -15.91 10.08
CA LEU A 481 16.51 -15.26 9.61
C LEU A 481 17.71 -15.74 10.41
N GLN A 482 18.72 -16.30 9.74
CA GLN A 482 19.92 -16.88 10.36
C GLN A 482 21.16 -16.02 10.14
N SER A 483 21.26 -15.36 8.97
CA SER A 483 22.47 -14.61 8.59
C SER A 483 22.17 -13.32 7.84
N ILE A 484 22.91 -12.28 8.20
CA ILE A 484 23.00 -11.00 7.47
C ILE A 484 24.46 -10.79 7.08
N ARG A 485 24.71 -10.58 5.78
CA ARG A 485 26.05 -10.32 5.23
C ARG A 485 26.02 -9.04 4.42
N LEU A 486 26.89 -8.09 4.77
CA LEU A 486 26.91 -6.74 4.21
C LEU A 486 28.29 -6.44 3.62
N GLY A 487 28.29 -5.65 2.55
CA GLY A 487 29.46 -5.12 1.90
C GLY A 487 30.15 -3.99 2.65
N TRP A 488 30.88 -3.17 1.91
CA TRP A 488 31.42 -1.88 2.36
C TRP A 488 30.31 -0.80 2.31
N CYS A 489 30.17 0.01 3.36
CA CYS A 489 29.22 1.16 3.47
C CYS A 489 27.74 0.86 3.18
N VAL A 490 27.34 -0.40 3.31
CA VAL A 490 25.95 -0.85 3.11
C VAL A 490 25.05 -0.40 4.25
N LEU A 491 23.85 0.11 3.95
CA LEU A 491 22.92 0.64 4.97
C LEU A 491 23.57 1.74 5.82
N HIS A 492 24.38 2.58 5.17
CA HIS A 492 24.89 3.83 5.74
C HIS A 492 23.76 4.86 5.79
N GLY A 493 23.51 5.45 6.95
CA GLY A 493 22.44 6.44 7.15
C GLY A 493 22.73 7.82 6.58
N ILE A 494 21.70 8.57 6.21
CA ILE A 494 21.88 10.03 5.99
C ILE A 494 22.07 10.78 7.31
N ASN A 495 22.85 11.86 7.27
CA ASN A 495 23.21 12.66 8.45
C ASN A 495 22.09 13.61 8.89
N VAL A 496 20.92 13.05 9.22
CA VAL A 496 19.73 13.77 9.70
C VAL A 496 19.19 13.13 10.99
N ASP A 497 18.58 13.93 11.85
CA ASP A 497 18.19 13.53 13.21
C ASP A 497 17.13 12.42 13.26
N SER A 498 16.35 12.27 12.19
CA SER A 498 15.33 11.22 12.00
C SER A 498 15.90 9.89 11.46
N CYS A 499 17.18 9.83 11.06
CA CYS A 499 17.76 8.62 10.49
C CYS A 499 17.75 7.47 11.52
N SER A 500 17.19 6.32 11.14
CA SER A 500 16.80 5.27 12.07
C SER A 500 17.20 3.87 11.63
N LEU A 501 17.57 3.03 12.61
CA LEU A 501 17.89 1.63 12.44
C LEU A 501 17.11 0.79 13.45
N THR A 502 16.24 -0.10 12.96
CA THR A 502 15.48 -1.05 13.78
C THR A 502 15.81 -2.48 13.37
N LEU A 503 16.38 -3.25 14.30
CA LEU A 503 16.48 -4.70 14.21
C LEU A 503 15.59 -5.29 15.31
N ARG A 504 14.47 -5.94 14.95
CA ARG A 504 13.50 -6.44 15.94
C ARG A 504 12.99 -7.85 15.63
N ASN A 505 12.80 -8.67 16.67
CA ASN A 505 12.17 -9.99 16.58
C ASN A 505 12.89 -10.89 15.57
N LEU A 506 14.19 -11.07 15.79
CA LEU A 506 15.10 -11.89 14.97
C LEU A 506 15.62 -13.08 15.81
N PRO A 507 14.73 -13.95 16.34
CA PRO A 507 15.08 -14.93 17.38
C PRO A 507 16.09 -15.98 16.92
N ASN A 508 16.18 -16.29 15.63
CA ASN A 508 17.12 -17.29 15.08
C ASN A 508 18.35 -16.69 14.41
N LEU A 509 18.57 -15.36 14.51
CA LEU A 509 19.71 -14.70 13.90
C LEU A 509 20.98 -15.05 14.68
N THR A 510 21.92 -15.75 14.02
CA THR A 510 23.18 -16.21 14.63
C THR A 510 24.39 -15.46 14.14
N SER A 511 24.32 -14.84 12.95
CA SER A 511 25.46 -14.15 12.32
C SER A 511 25.07 -12.81 11.67
N ILE A 512 25.81 -11.75 11.99
CA ILE A 512 25.77 -10.46 11.28
C ILE A 512 27.20 -9.98 11.00
N THR A 513 27.53 -9.77 9.73
CA THR A 513 28.89 -9.38 9.31
C THR A 513 28.86 -8.34 8.21
N SER A 514 29.61 -7.26 8.36
CA SER A 514 29.92 -6.29 7.29
C SER A 514 31.39 -6.35 6.90
N VAL A 515 31.74 -5.76 5.75
CA VAL A 515 33.15 -5.49 5.41
C VAL A 515 33.66 -4.37 6.32
N LYS A 516 33.09 -3.15 6.17
CA LYS A 516 33.31 -1.95 7.00
C LYS A 516 32.16 -0.95 6.80
N TRP A 517 31.95 -0.05 7.76
CA TRP A 517 31.10 1.15 7.65
C TRP A 517 29.60 0.91 7.40
N SER A 518 29.11 -0.32 7.47
CA SER A 518 27.65 -0.56 7.49
C SER A 518 27.01 0.00 8.75
N PHE A 519 25.75 0.44 8.70
CA PHE A 519 25.05 1.02 9.86
C PHE A 519 25.80 2.22 10.49
N GLN A 520 26.49 3.03 9.68
CA GLN A 520 27.04 4.32 10.11
C GLN A 520 25.92 5.38 10.08
N TYR A 521 25.95 6.38 10.96
CA TYR A 521 24.95 7.47 11.06
C TYR A 521 23.49 7.15 11.49
N PRO A 522 23.07 5.96 11.97
CA PRO A 522 21.71 5.82 12.52
C PRO A 522 21.60 6.66 13.79
N ARG A 523 20.85 7.75 13.77
CA ARG A 523 20.69 8.64 14.93
C ARG A 523 19.85 8.00 16.03
N VAL A 524 18.85 7.21 15.64
CA VAL A 524 17.96 6.44 16.52
C VAL A 524 18.14 4.94 16.25
N VAL A 525 18.63 4.19 17.24
CA VAL A 525 18.84 2.74 17.13
C VAL A 525 17.86 1.99 18.02
N THR A 526 17.12 1.02 17.46
CA THR A 526 16.28 0.07 18.20
C THR A 526 16.73 -1.35 17.94
N LEU A 527 17.20 -2.05 18.97
CA LEU A 527 17.56 -3.46 18.93
C LEU A 527 16.69 -4.25 19.91
N GLU A 528 15.86 -5.16 19.43
CA GLU A 528 14.89 -5.84 20.28
C GLU A 528 14.71 -7.32 19.92
N ASN A 529 14.80 -8.20 20.92
CA ASN A 529 14.55 -9.64 20.77
C ASN A 529 15.47 -10.29 19.70
N ILE A 530 16.77 -10.21 19.94
CA ILE A 530 17.86 -10.81 19.14
C ILE A 530 18.80 -11.62 20.08
N PRO A 531 18.30 -12.68 20.75
CA PRO A 531 19.05 -13.34 21.83
C PRO A 531 20.17 -14.28 21.36
N ASN A 532 20.06 -14.88 20.16
CA ASN A 532 20.89 -16.01 19.75
C ASN A 532 22.10 -15.65 18.86
N LEU A 533 22.48 -14.38 18.83
CA LEU A 533 23.55 -13.87 17.97
C LEU A 533 24.94 -14.24 18.51
N GLN A 534 25.76 -14.87 17.68
CA GLN A 534 27.06 -15.47 18.05
C GLN A 534 28.24 -14.92 17.25
N ASN A 535 28.07 -14.67 15.95
CA ASN A 535 29.11 -14.15 15.07
C ASN A 535 28.78 -12.71 14.67
N VAL A 536 29.42 -11.74 15.32
CA VAL A 536 29.27 -10.31 15.00
C VAL A 536 30.60 -9.76 14.51
N LYS A 537 30.60 -9.19 13.30
CA LYS A 537 31.75 -8.48 12.73
C LYS A 537 31.25 -7.22 12.05
N LEU A 538 31.19 -6.13 12.81
CA LEU A 538 30.62 -4.86 12.38
C LEU A 538 31.63 -3.70 12.57
N PRO A 539 32.79 -3.74 11.88
CA PRO A 539 33.83 -2.72 12.05
C PRO A 539 33.36 -1.36 11.52
N TYR A 540 33.49 -0.33 12.36
CA TYR A 540 33.06 1.05 12.11
C TYR A 540 31.54 1.25 11.94
N SER A 541 30.74 0.29 12.39
CA SER A 541 29.28 0.41 12.51
C SER A 541 28.86 1.23 13.75
N PHE A 542 27.59 1.65 13.80
CA PHE A 542 26.96 2.34 14.94
C PHE A 542 27.65 3.64 15.39
N GLN A 543 28.37 4.31 14.49
CA GLN A 543 28.87 5.66 14.75
C GLN A 543 27.74 6.69 14.65
N LYS A 544 27.87 7.82 15.37
CA LYS A 544 26.95 8.97 15.31
C LYS A 544 25.52 8.69 15.84
N VAL A 545 25.35 7.59 16.58
CA VAL A 545 24.12 7.28 17.34
C VAL A 545 23.90 8.31 18.44
N ARG A 546 22.68 8.84 18.54
CA ARG A 546 22.29 9.80 19.60
C ARG A 546 21.35 9.18 20.63
N SER A 547 20.52 8.22 20.21
CA SER A 547 19.63 7.49 21.11
C SER A 547 19.59 6.01 20.76
N LYS A 548 19.46 5.16 21.79
CA LYS A 548 19.36 3.71 21.65
C LYS A 548 18.30 3.12 22.57
N SER A 549 17.52 2.19 22.04
CA SER A 549 16.63 1.30 22.79
C SER A 549 17.09 -0.14 22.57
N ILE A 550 17.48 -0.84 23.62
CA ILE A 550 18.05 -2.20 23.53
C ILE A 550 17.37 -3.11 24.56
N SER A 551 16.74 -4.19 24.11
CA SER A 551 16.00 -5.13 24.96
C SER A 551 16.07 -6.57 24.45
N ASN A 552 16.47 -7.53 25.31
CA ASN A 552 16.64 -8.95 24.96
C ASN A 552 17.54 -9.16 23.72
N VAL A 553 18.75 -8.61 23.76
CA VAL A 553 19.75 -8.68 22.67
C VAL A 553 21.04 -9.29 23.21
N SER A 554 21.71 -10.12 22.41
CA SER A 554 23.03 -10.68 22.74
C SER A 554 24.07 -9.57 22.98
N SER A 555 24.84 -9.67 24.07
CA SER A 555 25.76 -8.59 24.50
C SER A 555 26.78 -8.21 23.40
N ILE A 556 27.27 -9.19 22.64
CA ILE A 556 28.21 -9.01 21.51
C ILE A 556 27.71 -8.03 20.42
N LEU A 557 26.40 -7.73 20.36
CA LEU A 557 25.84 -6.65 19.52
C LEU A 557 25.45 -5.42 20.35
N ALA A 558 24.85 -5.61 21.51
CA ALA A 558 24.45 -4.51 22.41
C ALA A 558 25.64 -3.62 22.82
N ASP A 559 26.81 -4.23 23.06
CA ASP A 559 28.05 -3.56 23.47
C ASP A 559 28.71 -2.76 22.33
N LEU A 560 28.29 -2.95 21.07
CA LEU A 560 28.79 -2.17 19.92
C LEU A 560 28.05 -0.85 19.69
N VAL A 561 26.90 -0.64 20.33
CA VAL A 561 26.08 0.56 20.14
C VAL A 561 26.38 1.56 21.25
N GLU A 562 27.37 2.42 21.04
CA GLU A 562 27.66 3.54 21.95
C GLU A 562 26.89 4.80 21.53
N ILE A 563 26.65 5.73 22.45
CA ILE A 563 26.10 7.06 22.12
C ILE A 563 27.31 7.97 21.87
N ASP A 564 27.29 8.70 20.76
CA ASP A 564 28.28 9.70 20.39
C ASP A 564 27.93 11.01 21.15
N GLU A 565 28.82 11.47 22.03
CA GLU A 565 28.63 12.68 22.88
C GLU A 565 28.69 14.00 22.07
#